data_AF-A0A9E2PVZ7-F1
#
_entry.id   AF-A0A9E2PVZ7-F1
#
_cell.length_a   1.000
_cell.length_b   1.000
_cell.length_c   1.000
_cell.angle_alpha   90.00
_cell.angle_beta   90.00
_cell.angle_gamma   90.00
#
_symmetry.space_group_name_H-M   'P 1'
#
loop_
_entity.id
_entity.type
_entity.pdbx_description
1 polymer ?
#
loop_
_entity_poly.entity_id
_entity_poly.type
_entity_poly.pdbx_seq_one_letter_code
_entity_poly.pdbx_strand_id
1 'polypeptide(L)' 'MARTIAELPKGIRITDYISLGVVAKTFPVDAVKSALDATGRSSRRQRELPAHVMVYYV' A
#
# COMPACT_ATOMS: atom_id res chain seq x y z
N MET A 1 18.65 3.31 -26.36
CA MET A 1 17.38 2.55 -26.52
C MET A 1 16.42 3.02 -25.44
N ALA A 2 15.29 3.62 -25.80
CA ALA A 2 14.27 4.03 -24.83
C ALA A 2 13.60 2.77 -24.23
N ARG A 3 13.57 2.66 -22.90
CA ARG A 3 12.90 1.55 -22.19
C ARG A 3 11.40 1.64 -22.50
N THR A 4 10.85 0.66 -23.19
CA THR A 4 9.39 0.54 -23.41
C THR A 4 8.69 0.62 -22.06
N ILE A 5 7.68 1.49 -21.94
CA ILE A 5 6.90 1.65 -20.72
C ILE A 5 6.19 0.31 -20.46
N ALA A 6 6.46 -0.30 -19.31
CA ALA A 6 5.81 -1.54 -18.93
C ALA A 6 4.36 -1.24 -18.56
N GLU A 7 3.41 -1.72 -19.36
CA GLU A 7 1.99 -1.68 -19.02
C GLU A 7 1.64 -2.87 -18.13
N LEU A 8 0.99 -2.59 -17.00
CA LEU A 8 0.41 -3.64 -16.17
C LEU A 8 -0.80 -4.24 -16.90
N PRO A 9 -0.95 -5.58 -16.94
CA PRO A 9 -2.08 -6.23 -17.59
C PRO A 9 -3.38 -5.85 -16.88
N LYS A 10 -4.47 -5.82 -17.66
CA LYS A 10 -5.81 -5.51 -17.16
C LYS A 10 -6.25 -6.58 -16.16
N GLY A 11 -6.65 -6.14 -14.96
CA GLY A 11 -7.12 -7.00 -13.86
C GLY A 11 -6.09 -7.15 -12.74
N ILE A 12 -6.56 -7.48 -11.53
CA ILE A 12 -5.69 -7.73 -10.37
C ILE A 12 -5.05 -9.10 -10.53
N ARG A 13 -3.72 -9.18 -10.47
CA ARG A 13 -3.02 -10.46 -10.56
C ARG A 13 -3.17 -11.20 -9.23
N ILE A 14 -3.26 -12.53 -9.28
CA ILE A 14 -3.26 -13.37 -8.05
C ILE A 14 -2.03 -13.09 -7.18
N THR A 15 -0.90 -12.76 -7.80
CA THR A 15 0.32 -12.34 -7.12
C THR A 15 0.14 -11.09 -6.27
N ASP A 16 -0.76 -10.19 -6.63
CA ASP A 16 -0.99 -8.94 -5.92
C ASP A 16 -1.71 -9.22 -4.59
N TYR A 17 -2.69 -10.13 -4.59
CA TYR A 17 -3.35 -10.60 -3.37
C TYR A 17 -2.39 -11.34 -2.42
N ILE A 18 -1.53 -12.20 -2.97
CA ILE A 18 -0.53 -12.92 -2.18
C ILE A 18 0.50 -11.93 -1.61
N SER A 19 0.99 -11.02 -2.45
CA SER A 19 1.97 -10.00 -2.04
C SER A 19 1.41 -9.10 -0.95
N LEU A 20 0.13 -8.74 -1.03
CA LEU A 20 -0.55 -7.94 -0.02
C LEU A 20 -0.59 -8.64 1.35
N GLY A 21 -0.95 -9.92 1.38
CA GLY A 21 -0.94 -10.72 2.61
C GLY A 21 0.48 -10.83 3.21
N VAL A 22 1.48 -11.03 2.37
CA VAL A 22 2.89 -11.09 2.80
C VAL A 22 3.36 -9.72 3.34
N VAL A 23 3.04 -8.62 2.66
CA VAL A 23 3.40 -7.26 3.08
C VAL A 23 2.71 -6.91 4.40
N ALA A 24 1.42 -7.19 4.55
CA ALA A 24 0.69 -6.94 5.79
C ALA A 24 1.21 -7.77 6.97
N LYS A 25 1.65 -9.01 6.72
CA LYS A 25 2.31 -9.86 7.74
C LYS A 25 3.70 -9.32 8.11
N THR A 26 4.46 -8.87 7.12
CA THR A 26 5.86 -8.44 7.31
C THR A 26 5.96 -7.06 7.96
N PHE A 27 5.01 -6.18 7.65
CA PHE A 27 4.95 -4.81 8.15
C PHE A 27 3.63 -4.60 8.90
N PRO A 28 3.57 -4.91 10.21
CA PRO A 28 2.38 -4.71 11.01
C PRO A 28 1.93 -3.25 10.97
N VAL A 29 0.63 -3.03 10.86
CA VAL A 29 0.03 -1.69 10.74
C VAL A 29 0.45 -0.78 11.90
N ASP A 30 0.58 -1.30 13.11
CA ASP A 30 0.95 -0.49 14.27
C ASP A 30 2.40 0.02 14.17
N ALA A 31 3.32 -0.82 13.70
CA ALA A 31 4.71 -0.40 13.47
C ALA A 31 4.80 0.71 12.41
N VAL A 32 4.02 0.58 11.33
CA VAL A 32 3.94 1.61 10.28
C VAL A 32 3.36 2.92 10.83
N LYS A 33 2.27 2.84 11.62
CA LYS A 33 1.69 4.03 12.26
C LYS A 33 2.69 4.72 13.18
N SER A 34 3.36 3.99 14.07
CA SER A 34 4.36 4.55 14.97
C SER A 34 5.50 5.23 14.21
N ALA A 35 5.96 4.66 13.09
CA ALA A 35 6.98 5.29 12.26
C ALA A 35 6.49 6.58 11.57
N LEU A 36 5.24 6.61 11.11
CA LEU A 36 4.63 7.81 10.52
C LEU A 36 4.44 8.92 11.56
N ASP A 37 4.06 8.57 12.79
CA ASP A 37 3.91 9.51 13.89
C ASP A 37 5.27 10.08 14.32
N ALA A 38 6.28 9.21 14.50
CA ALA A 38 7.63 9.62 14.83
C ALA A 38 8.27 10.54 13.79
N THR A 39 7.87 10.42 12.52
CA THR A 39 8.38 11.26 11.42
C THR A 39 7.47 12.44 11.06
N GLY A 40 6.31 12.58 11.71
CA GLY A 40 5.32 13.61 11.37
C GLY A 40 4.75 13.49 9.94
N ARG A 41 4.76 12.28 9.37
CA ARG A 41 4.33 11.98 7.99
C ARG A 41 2.97 11.29 7.92
N SER A 42 2.18 11.40 8.97
CA SER A 42 0.81 10.90 8.98
C SER A 42 -0.04 11.50 7.85
N SER A 43 -1.06 10.76 7.41
CA SER A 43 -1.92 11.19 6.31
C SER A 43 -2.63 12.50 6.65
N ARG A 44 -2.44 13.52 5.81
CA ARG A 44 -3.12 14.83 5.92
C ARG A 44 -4.44 14.91 5.14
N ARG A 45 -4.74 13.88 4.33
CA ARG A 45 -5.94 13.85 3.51
C ARG A 45 -7.11 13.31 4.33
N GLN A 46 -8.26 13.97 4.20
CA GLN A 46 -9.52 13.47 4.74
C GLN A 46 -10.14 12.49 3.74
N ARG A 47 -10.58 11.34 4.23
CA ARG A 47 -11.17 10.24 3.45
C ARG A 47 -12.29 9.63 4.28
N GLU A 48 -13.26 8.99 3.62
CA GLU A 48 -14.33 8.25 4.31
C GLU A 48 -13.80 7.00 5.03
N LEU A 49 -12.70 6.43 4.54
CA LEU A 49 -12.07 5.25 5.11
C LEU A 49 -10.64 5.54 5.61
N PRO A 50 -10.17 4.86 6.67
CA PRO A 50 -8.81 5.00 7.16
C PRO A 50 -7.76 4.70 6.08
N ALA A 51 -6.62 5.41 6.12
CA ALA A 51 -5.60 5.33 5.09
C ALA A 51 -5.08 3.90 4.82
N HIS A 52 -4.94 3.08 5.87
CA HIS A 52 -4.50 1.69 5.74
C HIS A 52 -5.56 0.81 5.05
N VAL A 53 -6.85 1.07 5.27
CA VAL A 53 -7.94 0.34 4.59
C VAL A 53 -7.88 0.61 3.07
N MET A 54 -7.61 1.85 2.68
CA MET A 54 -7.49 2.24 1.28
C MET A 54 -6.26 1.65 0.57
N VAL A 55 -5.18 1.34 1.30
CA VAL A 55 -3.96 0.73 0.72
C VAL A 55 -4.14 -0.76 0.46
N TYR A 56 -5.04 -1.42 1.21
CA TYR A 56 -5.21 -2.87 1.13
C TYR A 56 -6.43 -3.35 0.34
N TYR A 57 -7.33 -2.45 -0.08
CA TYR A 57 -8.60 -2.82 -0.72
C TYR A 57 -8.83 -2.24 -2.13
N VAL A 58 -7.87 -1.51 -2.71
CA VAL A 58 -7.99 -0.89 -4.06
C VAL A 58 -6.94 -1.43 -5.00
#